data_AF-A0A355GA69-F1
#
_entry.id   AF-A0A355GA69-F1
#
_cell.length_a   1.000
_cell.length_b   1.000
_cell.length_c   1.000
_cell.angle_alpha   90.00
_cell.angle_beta   90.00
_cell.angle_gamma   90.00
#
_symmetry.space_group_name_H-M   'P 1'
#
loop_
_entity.id
_entity.type
_entity.pdbx_description
1 polymer ?
#
loop_
_entity_poly.entity_id
_entity_poly.type
_entity_poly.pdbx_seq_one_letter_code
_entity_poly.pdbx_strand_id
1 'polypeptide(L)'
;DDRLGFVDSFGVSAVTPLSNGNYVVSSPYWDKDTIIDTGAFTFGNGTIGVSGQITAANSLVGSADYDQLGYMEQYATSAVTALTNGNYVVSSPK
;
A
#
# COMPACT_ATOMS: atom_id res chain seq x y z
N ASP A 1 -0.92 15.07 -8.07
CA ASP A 1 0.47 14.87 -7.61
C ASP A 1 0.53 13.60 -6.81
N ASP A 2 1.34 12.65 -7.28
CA ASP A 2 1.52 11.35 -6.63
C ASP A 2 2.08 11.50 -5.20
N ARG A 3 1.54 10.71 -4.26
CA ARG A 3 2.10 10.60 -2.90
C ARG A 3 2.38 9.13 -2.56
N LEU A 4 3.51 8.65 -3.06
CA LEU A 4 4.01 7.30 -2.78
C LEU A 4 4.38 7.12 -1.31
N GLY A 5 3.95 6.02 -0.70
CA GLY A 5 4.28 5.70 0.69
C GLY A 5 3.74 6.71 1.72
N PHE A 6 2.69 7.46 1.37
CA PHE A 6 2.08 8.46 2.23
C PHE A 6 0.68 8.04 2.68
N VAL A 7 0.35 8.30 3.94
CA VAL A 7 -0.99 8.09 4.54
C VAL A 7 -1.32 9.29 5.44
N ASP A 8 -2.61 9.59 5.62
CA ASP A 8 -3.06 10.72 6.44
C ASP A 8 -3.14 10.41 7.95
N SER A 9 -3.06 9.12 8.34
CA SER A 9 -3.16 8.73 9.75
C SER A 9 -1.89 9.12 10.52
N PHE A 10 -2.07 9.91 11.59
CA PHE A 10 -0.96 10.40 12.39
C PHE A 10 -0.26 9.28 13.17
N GLY A 11 1.07 9.26 13.08
CA GLY A 11 1.90 8.28 13.79
C GLY A 11 1.85 6.88 13.18
N VAL A 12 1.29 6.75 11.98
CA VAL A 12 1.17 5.47 11.27
C VAL A 12 2.10 5.44 10.07
N SER A 13 2.81 4.32 9.94
CA SER A 13 3.68 4.05 8.80
C SER A 13 2.85 3.54 7.63
N ALA A 14 3.09 4.06 6.43
CA ALA A 14 2.59 3.45 5.19
C ALA A 14 3.24 2.08 4.90
N VAL A 15 4.33 1.76 5.59
CA VAL A 15 5.04 0.49 5.47
C VAL A 15 4.67 -0.45 6.62
N THR A 16 4.18 -1.65 6.28
CA THR A 16 3.93 -2.73 7.22
C THR A 16 4.98 -3.83 7.06
N PRO A 17 5.82 -4.11 8.08
CA PRO A 17 6.76 -5.21 8.05
C PRO A 17 6.05 -6.56 8.25
N LEU A 18 6.52 -7.61 7.58
CA LEU A 18 6.02 -8.97 7.68
C LEU A 18 7.00 -9.86 8.46
N SER A 19 6.50 -10.94 9.07
CA SER A 19 7.31 -11.85 9.91
C SER A 19 8.40 -12.61 9.14
N ASN A 20 8.26 -12.71 7.82
CA ASN A 20 9.26 -13.32 6.93
C ASN A 20 10.35 -12.32 6.46
N GLY A 21 10.37 -11.11 7.02
CA GLY A 21 11.33 -10.06 6.69
C GLY A 21 10.94 -9.20 5.48
N ASN A 22 9.88 -9.55 4.76
CA ASN A 22 9.34 -8.73 3.67
C ASN A 22 8.49 -7.57 4.22
N TYR A 23 7.98 -6.72 3.33
CA TYR A 23 7.13 -5.59 3.73
C TYR A 23 6.07 -5.29 2.67
N VAL A 24 5.03 -4.56 3.08
CA VAL A 24 4.01 -4.01 2.18
C VAL A 24 3.98 -2.49 2.34
N VAL A 25 3.93 -1.77 1.23
CA VAL A 25 3.82 -0.30 1.21
C VAL A 25 2.44 0.11 0.69
N SER A 26 1.70 0.90 1.47
CA SER A 26 0.47 1.56 1.05
C SER A 26 0.79 2.87 0.32
N SER A 27 0.12 3.12 -0.80
CA SER A 27 0.24 4.36 -1.58
C SER A 27 -1.14 4.79 -2.08
N PRO A 28 -2.07 5.23 -1.20
CA PRO A 28 -3.46 5.55 -1.55
C PRO A 28 -3.63 6.66 -2.58
N TYR A 29 -2.70 7.60 -2.64
CA TYR A 29 -2.76 8.76 -3.53
C TYR A 29 -1.80 8.64 -4.70
N TRP A 30 -1.56 7.40 -5.12
CA TRP A 30 -0.83 7.15 -6.34
C TRP A 30 -1.80 7.14 -7.52
N ASP A 31 -1.46 7.90 -8.55
CA ASP A 31 -2.20 8.01 -9.81
C ASP A 31 -1.69 6.93 -10.79
N LYS A 32 -2.62 6.26 -11.49
CA LYS A 32 -2.29 5.33 -12.57
C LYS A 32 -2.68 5.95 -13.91
N ASP A 33 -1.69 6.43 -14.64
CA ASP A 33 -1.88 7.10 -15.92
C ASP A 33 -2.84 8.29 -15.78
N THR A 34 -4.09 8.16 -16.23
CA THR A 34 -5.14 9.18 -16.09
C THR A 34 -6.12 8.91 -14.94
N ILE A 35 -5.94 7.82 -14.21
CA ILE A 35 -6.79 7.42 -13.09
C ILE A 35 -6.26 8.05 -11.81
N ILE A 36 -7.04 8.97 -11.23
CA ILE A 36 -6.63 9.79 -10.10
C ILE A 36 -6.81 9.02 -8.80
N ASP A 37 -5.83 9.10 -7.89
CA ASP A 37 -5.84 8.51 -6.56
C ASP A 37 -6.33 7.05 -6.58
N THR A 38 -5.88 6.26 -7.56
CA THR A 38 -6.31 4.86 -7.69
C THR A 38 -5.78 4.00 -6.53
N GLY A 39 -4.62 4.39 -6.02
CA GLY A 39 -3.97 3.75 -4.90
C GLY A 39 -3.33 2.40 -5.22
N ALA A 40 -2.43 1.97 -4.33
CA ALA A 40 -1.75 0.69 -4.46
C ALA A 40 -1.21 0.14 -3.14
N PHE A 41 -1.14 -1.19 -3.06
CA PHE A 41 -0.29 -1.90 -2.10
C PHE A 41 0.86 -2.59 -2.84
N THR A 42 2.10 -2.22 -2.54
CA THR A 42 3.28 -2.80 -3.18
C THR A 42 3.98 -3.77 -2.23
N PHE A 43 4.20 -5.00 -2.68
CA PHE A 43 4.98 -5.98 -1.92
C PHE A 43 6.48 -5.75 -2.18
N GLY A 44 7.26 -5.65 -1.11
CA GLY A 44 8.69 -5.48 -1.14
C GLY A 44 9.44 -6.66 -0.53
N ASN A 45 10.45 -7.15 -1.24
CA ASN A 45 11.36 -8.15 -0.69
C ASN A 45 12.27 -7.50 0.36
N GLY A 46 12.39 -8.08 1.54
CA GLY A 46 13.19 -7.51 2.64
C GLY A 46 14.70 -7.46 2.42
N THR A 47 15.23 -8.24 1.48
CA THR A 47 16.66 -8.36 1.21
C THR A 47 17.10 -7.48 0.05
N ILE A 48 16.34 -7.49 -1.05
CA ILE A 48 16.69 -6.75 -2.28
C ILE A 48 15.82 -5.51 -2.52
N GLY A 49 14.79 -5.31 -1.70
CA GLY A 49 13.81 -4.24 -1.87
C GLY A 49 12.84 -4.49 -3.03
N VAL A 50 12.16 -3.43 -3.44
CA VAL A 50 11.37 -3.34 -4.67
C VAL A 50 11.69 -2.01 -5.35
N SER A 51 11.82 -2.02 -6.66
CA SER A 51 12.12 -0.84 -7.47
C SER A 51 11.40 -0.92 -8.82
N GLY A 52 11.31 0.23 -9.50
CA GLY A 52 10.56 0.37 -10.75
C GLY A 52 9.14 0.90 -10.52
N GLN A 53 8.34 0.88 -11.58
CA GLN A 53 6.97 1.40 -11.56
C GLN A 53 6.04 0.47 -10.75
N ILE A 54 5.00 1.06 -10.15
CA ILE A 54 3.88 0.33 -9.57
C ILE A 54 3.07 -0.29 -10.70
N THR A 55 2.95 -1.62 -10.71
CA THR A 55 2.23 -2.38 -11.72
C THR A 55 1.47 -3.54 -11.08
N ALA A 56 0.58 -4.19 -11.83
CA ALA A 56 -0.07 -5.41 -11.36
C ALA A 56 0.92 -6.60 -11.12
N ALA A 57 2.17 -6.50 -11.57
CA ALA A 57 3.17 -7.56 -11.37
C ALA A 57 3.82 -7.53 -9.97
N ASN A 58 3.89 -6.35 -9.34
CA ASN A 58 4.51 -6.13 -8.03
C ASN A 58 3.56 -5.54 -6.99
N SER A 59 2.34 -5.17 -7.40
CA SER A 59 1.39 -4.46 -6.55
C SER A 59 -0.05 -4.92 -6.79
N LEU A 60 -0.85 -4.84 -5.73
CA LEU A 60 -2.31 -4.73 -5.88
C LEU A 60 -2.61 -3.26 -6.19
N VAL A 61 -3.33 -3.01 -7.29
CA VAL A 61 -3.55 -1.67 -7.83
C VAL A 61 -5.04 -1.44 -8.01
N GLY A 62 -5.48 -0.21 -7.72
CA GLY A 62 -6.84 0.23 -8.00
C GLY A 62 -7.16 0.17 -9.50
N SER A 63 -8.45 0.30 -9.81
CA SER A 63 -8.99 0.21 -11.16
C SER A 63 -9.88 1.39 -11.55
N ALA A 64 -10.31 2.20 -10.58
CA ALA A 64 -11.12 3.39 -10.79
C ALA A 64 -10.53 4.62 -10.11
N ASP A 65 -11.05 5.79 -10.53
CA ASP A 65 -10.75 7.06 -9.89
C ASP A 65 -11.19 7.01 -8.43
N TYR A 66 -10.31 7.47 -7.55
CA TYR A 66 -10.56 7.54 -6.11
C TYR A 66 -10.80 6.19 -5.43
N ASP A 67 -10.34 5.07 -6.02
CA ASP A 67 -10.31 3.76 -5.33
C ASP A 67 -9.45 3.82 -4.05
N GLN A 68 -8.45 4.70 -4.02
CA GLN A 68 -7.64 5.02 -2.85
C GLN A 68 -7.12 3.80 -2.08
N LEU A 69 -6.73 2.72 -2.79
CA LEU A 69 -6.27 1.50 -2.15
C LEU A 69 -5.09 1.78 -1.21
N GLY A 70 -5.23 1.33 0.03
CA GLY A 70 -4.27 1.62 1.11
C GLY A 70 -4.60 2.87 1.90
N TYR A 71 -5.75 3.50 1.67
CA TYR A 71 -6.21 4.63 2.45
C TYR A 71 -6.51 4.21 3.87
N MET A 72 -6.23 5.13 4.77
CA MET A 72 -6.35 4.96 6.20
C MET A 72 -7.06 6.17 6.75
N GLU A 73 -8.25 5.96 7.29
CA GLU A 73 -8.94 7.00 8.04
C GLU A 73 -8.04 7.48 9.19
N GLN A 74 -8.23 8.75 9.56
CA GLN A 74 -7.57 9.34 10.72
C GLN A 74 -7.84 8.42 11.93
N TYR A 75 -6.77 7.96 12.58
CA TYR A 75 -6.78 6.98 13.70
C TYR A 75 -6.81 5.49 13.33
N ALA A 76 -6.91 5.10 12.06
CA ALA A 76 -6.66 3.72 11.66
C ALA A 76 -5.20 3.35 11.93
N THR A 77 -4.93 2.11 12.38
CA THR A 77 -3.60 1.67 12.83
C THR A 77 -2.79 0.91 11.77
N SER A 78 -3.46 0.22 10.84
CA SER A 78 -2.88 -0.28 9.58
C SER A 78 -3.97 -0.61 8.55
N ALA A 79 -3.69 -0.40 7.26
CA ALA A 79 -4.49 -0.98 6.16
C ALA A 79 -4.04 -2.42 5.81
N VAL A 80 -2.95 -2.88 6.41
CA VAL A 80 -2.34 -4.20 6.22
C VAL A 80 -2.28 -4.93 7.56
N THR A 81 -2.90 -6.11 7.62
CA THR A 81 -2.75 -7.05 8.73
C THR A 81 -1.69 -8.08 8.36
N ALA A 82 -0.51 -8.01 8.97
CA ALA A 82 0.51 -9.05 8.83
C ALA A 82 0.08 -10.32 9.58
N LEU A 83 0.22 -11.48 8.94
CA LEU A 83 -0.05 -12.78 9.52
C LEU A 83 1.24 -13.42 10.02
N THR A 84 1.14 -14.27 11.04
CA THR A 84 2.32 -14.92 11.65
C THR A 84 3.06 -15.85 10.69
N ASN A 85 2.39 -16.35 9.66
CA ASN A 85 2.99 -17.19 8.61
C ASN A 85 3.70 -16.40 7.50
N GLY A 86 3.87 -15.09 7.65
CA GLY A 86 4.55 -14.25 6.66
C GLY A 86 3.68 -13.79 5.50
N ASN A 87 2.39 -14.14 5.50
CA ASN A 87 1.40 -13.57 4.58
C ASN A 87 0.79 -12.28 5.17
N TYR A 88 -0.10 -11.66 4.43
CA TYR A 88 -0.80 -10.45 4.85
C TYR A 88 -2.22 -10.41 4.28
N VAL A 89 -3.10 -9.66 4.95
CA VAL A 89 -4.43 -9.29 4.47
C VAL A 89 -4.48 -7.78 4.34
N VAL A 90 -5.06 -7.28 3.27
CA VAL A 90 -5.29 -5.84 3.06
C VAL A 90 -6.78 -5.53 3.22
N SER A 91 -7.07 -4.39 3.83
CA SER A 91 -8.41 -3.82 3.86
C SER A 91 -8.54 -2.77 2.77
N SER A 92 -9.68 -2.77 2.05
CA SER A 92 -10.05 -1.75 1.07
C SER A 92 -11.30 -1.01 1.58
N PRO A 93 -11.14 -0.06 2.51
CA PRO A 93 -12.25 0.77 2.95
C PRO A 93 -12.53 1.81 1.86
N LYS A 94 -13.54 1.50 1.03
CA LYS A 94 -14.26 2.39 0.10
C LYS A 94 -13.49 3.47 -0.66
#